data_AF-A0A976HQ68-F1
#
_entry.id   AF-A0A976HQ68-F1
#
_cell.length_a   1.000
_cell.length_b   1.000
_cell.length_c   1.000
_cell.angle_alpha   90.00
_cell.angle_beta   90.00
_cell.angle_gamma   90.00
#
_symmetry.space_group_name_H-M   'P 1'
#
loop_
_entity.id
_entity.type
_entity.pdbx_description
1 polymer ?
#
loop_
_entity_poly.entity_id
_entity_poly.type
_entity_poly.pdbx_seq_one_letter_code
_entity_poly.pdbx_strand_id
1 'polypeptide(L)'
;MWQSISDLIIAANVGIMVFFTVAVAPTIFTTLPPEWSAAYVRKFFPKYFFFLGVTTSLTIVGASGTMAQAALLGCALVFFFSCFWLTPRINRARDDKQSTAFKALHWTSVGLNLAQLLIFIALLYFSVSKS
;
A
#
# COMPACT_ATOMS: atom_id res chain seq x y z
N MET A 1 -1.87 -25.54 5.55
CA MET A 1 -0.79 -25.30 4.56
C MET A 1 -1.03 -24.03 3.75
N TRP A 2 -2.16 -23.90 3.04
CA TRP A 2 -2.46 -22.71 2.24
C TRP A 2 -2.63 -21.41 3.07
N GLN A 3 -3.22 -21.51 4.27
CA GLN A 3 -3.30 -20.41 5.23
C GLN A 3 -1.93 -19.84 5.62
N SER A 4 -0.98 -20.72 5.95
CA SER A 4 0.37 -20.33 6.36
C SER A 4 1.12 -19.59 5.24
N ILE A 5 0.85 -19.96 3.98
CA ILE A 5 1.40 -19.26 2.80
C ILE A 5 0.77 -17.86 2.68
N SER A 6 -0.55 -17.74 2.85
CA SER A 6 -1.22 -16.43 2.88
C SER A 6 -0.65 -15.51 3.96
N ASP A 7 -0.45 -16.02 5.18
CA ASP A 7 0.12 -15.24 6.28
C ASP A 7 1.56 -14.80 6.00
N LEU A 8 2.38 -15.66 5.38
CA LEU A 8 3.74 -15.29 4.94
C LEU A 8 3.72 -14.19 3.88
N ILE A 9 2.78 -14.22 2.94
CA ILE A 9 2.63 -13.17 1.92
C ILE A 9 2.16 -11.85 2.55
N ILE A 10 1.22 -11.90 3.50
CA ILE A 10 0.78 -10.70 4.24
C ILE A 10 1.96 -10.13 5.04
N ALA A 11 2.75 -10.96 5.72
CA ALA A 11 3.94 -10.53 6.44
C ALA A 11 5.00 -9.92 5.52
N ALA A 12 5.21 -10.51 4.33
CA ALA A 12 6.09 -9.95 3.32
C ALA A 12 5.60 -8.57 2.84
N ASN A 13 4.30 -8.41 2.60
CA ASN A 13 3.69 -7.14 2.22
C ASN A 13 3.87 -6.07 3.31
N VAL A 14 3.65 -6.42 4.58
CA VAL A 14 3.93 -5.54 5.74
C VAL A 14 5.39 -5.12 5.73
N GLY A 15 6.32 -6.06 5.56
CA GLY A 15 7.75 -5.77 5.48
C GLY A 15 8.10 -4.80 4.35
N ILE A 16 7.54 -5.01 3.15
CA ILE A 16 7.73 -4.12 2.00
C ILE A 16 7.18 -2.71 2.30
N MET A 17 6.02 -2.60 2.95
CA MET A 17 5.44 -1.31 3.34
C MET A 17 6.28 -0.55 4.36
N VAL A 18 6.74 -1.23 5.40
CA VAL A 18 7.61 -0.62 6.42
C VAL A 18 8.95 -0.22 5.81
N PHE A 19 9.59 -1.11 5.05
CA PHE A 19 10.86 -0.82 4.40
C PHE A 19 10.75 0.36 3.44
N PHE A 20 9.67 0.41 2.66
CA PHE A 20 9.44 1.54 1.77
C PHE A 20 9.27 2.85 2.53
N THR A 21 8.51 2.84 3.62
CA THR A 21 8.22 4.05 4.41
C THR A 21 9.43 4.55 5.19
N VAL A 22 10.19 3.65 5.81
CA VAL A 22 11.29 3.99 6.74
C VAL A 22 12.63 4.19 6.03
N ALA A 23 12.91 3.43 4.97
CA ALA A 23 14.19 3.48 4.29
C ALA A 23 14.06 4.12 2.89
N VAL A 24 13.21 3.57 2.03
CA VAL A 24 13.20 3.93 0.60
C VAL A 24 12.71 5.37 0.38
N ALA A 25 11.56 5.73 0.94
CA ALA A 25 10.96 7.04 0.79
C ALA A 25 11.89 8.17 1.29
N PRO A 26 12.40 8.16 2.53
CA PRO A 26 13.33 9.19 2.98
C PRO A 26 14.61 9.21 2.15
N THR A 27 15.18 8.05 1.79
CA THR A 27 16.38 7.99 0.94
C THR A 27 16.15 8.68 -0.41
N ILE A 28 15.01 8.44 -1.07
CA ILE A 28 14.69 9.10 -2.35
C ILE A 28 14.57 10.61 -2.16
N PHE A 29 13.89 11.06 -1.11
CA PHE A 29 13.70 12.50 -0.86
C PHE A 29 14.96 13.22 -0.36
N THR A 30 15.91 12.51 0.26
CA THR A 30 17.19 13.09 0.71
C THR A 30 18.29 13.04 -0.35
N THR A 31 18.28 12.05 -1.25
CA THR A 31 19.34 11.87 -2.25
C THR A 31 19.05 12.54 -3.58
N LEU A 32 17.78 12.66 -3.97
CA LEU A 32 17.39 13.21 -5.26
C LEU A 32 16.81 14.63 -5.10
N PRO A 33 17.07 15.54 -6.06
CA PRO A 33 16.40 16.83 -6.09
C PRO A 33 14.87 16.67 -6.13
N PRO A 34 14.10 17.66 -5.64
CA PRO A 34 12.63 17.59 -5.54
C PRO A 34 11.89 17.26 -6.85
N GLU A 35 12.50 17.61 -7.99
CA GLU A 35 11.97 17.33 -9.34
C GLU A 35 12.17 15.86 -9.74
N TRP A 36 13.34 15.29 -9.46
CA TRP A 36 13.66 13.90 -9.80
C TRP A 36 13.02 12.90 -8.84
N SER A 37 13.01 13.20 -7.54
CA SER A 37 12.30 12.40 -6.53
C SER A 37 10.81 12.28 -6.87
N ALA A 38 10.19 13.38 -7.31
CA ALA A 38 8.84 13.38 -7.84
C ALA A 38 8.67 12.41 -9.00
N ALA A 39 9.47 12.57 -10.05
CA ALA A 39 9.35 11.79 -11.28
C ALA A 39 9.55 10.29 -11.00
N TYR A 40 10.46 9.94 -10.09
CA TYR A 40 10.67 8.57 -9.65
C TYR A 40 9.44 8.00 -8.94
N VAL A 41 8.98 8.70 -7.90
CA VAL A 41 7.86 8.30 -7.06
C VAL A 41 6.56 8.17 -7.88
N ARG A 42 6.36 9.05 -8.87
CA ARG A 42 5.24 8.98 -9.84
C ARG A 42 5.20 7.69 -10.64
N LYS A 43 6.36 7.15 -11.05
CA LYS A 43 6.46 5.90 -11.81
C LYS A 43 6.51 4.67 -10.90
N PHE A 44 7.02 4.84 -9.68
CA PHE A 44 7.18 3.77 -8.72
C PHE A 44 5.86 3.39 -8.04
N PHE A 45 5.09 4.38 -7.56
CA PHE A 45 3.85 4.12 -6.82
C PHE A 45 2.83 3.24 -7.55
N PRO A 46 2.51 3.45 -8.85
CA PRO A 46 1.55 2.61 -9.55
C PRO A 46 1.98 1.13 -9.54
N LYS A 47 3.27 0.86 -9.79
CA LYS A 47 3.82 -0.51 -9.76
C LYS A 47 3.77 -1.10 -8.36
N TYR A 48 4.10 -0.29 -7.36
CA TYR A 48 4.08 -0.67 -5.95
C TYR A 48 2.67 -1.03 -5.47
N PHE A 49 1.68 -0.16 -5.69
CA PHE A 49 0.28 -0.42 -5.30
C PHE A 49 -0.30 -1.59 -6.10
N PHE A 50 0.04 -1.75 -7.38
CA PHE A 50 -0.39 -2.88 -8.19
C PHE A 50 0.19 -4.20 -7.67
N PHE A 51 1.49 -4.24 -7.37
CA PHE A 51 2.14 -5.44 -6.82
C PHE A 51 1.54 -5.83 -5.46
N LEU A 52 1.34 -4.87 -4.56
CA LEU A 52 0.67 -5.11 -3.28
C LEU A 52 -0.79 -5.53 -3.45
N GLY A 53 -1.51 -4.94 -4.41
CA GLY A 53 -2.89 -5.32 -4.73
C GLY A 53 -2.98 -6.76 -5.22
N VAL A 54 -2.12 -7.17 -6.15
CA VAL A 54 -2.09 -8.55 -6.70
C VAL A 54 -1.72 -9.56 -5.62
N THR A 55 -0.64 -9.31 -4.88
CA THR A 55 -0.21 -10.21 -3.79
C THR A 55 -1.28 -10.35 -2.72
N THR A 56 -1.91 -9.24 -2.31
CA THR A 56 -3.03 -9.26 -1.35
C THR A 56 -4.21 -10.07 -1.89
N SER A 57 -4.58 -9.90 -3.17
CA SER A 57 -5.66 -10.68 -3.79
C SER A 57 -5.40 -12.19 -3.78
N LEU A 58 -4.14 -12.61 -3.97
CA LEU A 58 -3.77 -14.03 -3.92
C LEU A 58 -3.98 -14.63 -2.53
N THR A 59 -3.79 -13.83 -1.46
CA THR A 59 -3.96 -14.31 -0.08
C THR A 59 -5.43 -14.55 0.32
N ILE A 60 -6.40 -13.95 -0.39
CA ILE A 60 -7.84 -14.08 -0.12
C ILE A 60 -8.28 -15.55 -0.18
N VAL A 61 -7.74 -16.30 -1.15
CA VAL A 61 -8.09 -17.71 -1.37
C VAL A 61 -7.67 -18.57 -0.18
N GLY A 62 -6.68 -18.13 0.60
CA GLY A 62 -6.19 -18.85 1.77
C GLY A 62 -6.55 -18.28 3.12
N ALA A 63 -7.43 -17.28 3.19
CA ALA A 63 -7.89 -16.77 4.47
C ALA A 63 -9.07 -17.61 5.01
N SER A 64 -8.89 -18.21 6.17
CA SER A 64 -9.95 -18.90 6.92
C SER A 64 -10.88 -17.90 7.62
N GLY A 65 -11.97 -17.55 6.96
CA GLY A 65 -13.08 -16.82 7.56
C GLY A 65 -13.51 -15.60 6.76
N THR A 66 -14.83 -15.41 6.68
CA THR A 66 -15.50 -14.38 5.88
C THR A 66 -15.01 -12.96 6.22
N MET A 67 -14.72 -12.69 7.50
CA MET A 67 -14.22 -11.38 7.95
C MET A 67 -12.82 -11.09 7.40
N ALA A 68 -11.90 -12.06 7.44
CA ALA A 68 -10.54 -11.89 6.95
C ALA A 68 -10.51 -11.76 5.42
N GLN A 69 -11.33 -12.56 4.72
CA GLN A 69 -11.51 -12.44 3.27
C GLN A 69 -12.06 -11.06 2.89
N ALA A 70 -13.10 -10.57 3.57
CA ALA A 70 -13.66 -9.24 3.31
C ALA A 70 -12.63 -8.12 3.55
N ALA A 71 -11.83 -8.21 4.61
CA ALA A 71 -10.78 -7.24 4.92
C ALA A 71 -9.68 -7.22 3.84
N LEU A 72 -9.21 -8.39 3.39
CA LEU A 72 -8.21 -8.52 2.33
C LEU A 72 -8.73 -8.02 0.99
N LEU A 73 -9.98 -8.34 0.66
CA LEU A 73 -10.64 -7.89 -0.57
C LEU A 73 -10.83 -6.36 -0.55
N GLY A 74 -11.24 -5.79 0.58
CA GLY A 74 -11.28 -4.35 0.79
C GLY A 74 -9.91 -3.68 0.63
N CYS A 75 -8.86 -4.26 1.22
CA CYS A 75 -7.49 -3.76 1.06
C CYS A 75 -7.04 -3.81 -0.40
N ALA A 76 -7.28 -4.91 -1.11
CA ALA A 76 -6.94 -5.04 -2.53
C ALA A 76 -7.65 -3.99 -3.39
N LEU A 77 -8.95 -3.76 -3.17
CA LEU A 77 -9.70 -2.71 -3.87
C LEU A 77 -9.12 -1.32 -3.60
N VAL A 78 -8.74 -1.02 -2.36
CA VAL A 78 -8.08 0.25 -2.00
C VAL A 78 -6.72 0.39 -2.69
N PHE A 79 -5.94 -0.70 -2.81
CA PHE A 79 -4.67 -0.73 -3.56
C PHE A 79 -4.90 -0.40 -5.04
N PHE A 80 -5.85 -1.06 -5.69
CA PHE A 80 -6.20 -0.80 -7.08
C PHE A 80 -6.75 0.62 -7.29
N PHE A 81 -7.60 1.10 -6.37
CA PHE A 81 -8.12 2.47 -6.40
C PHE A 81 -6.99 3.50 -6.24
N SER A 82 -6.05 3.26 -5.33
CA SER A 82 -4.89 4.12 -5.13
C SER A 82 -3.97 4.16 -6.35
N CYS A 83 -3.80 3.02 -7.02
CA CYS A 83 -3.04 2.90 -8.26
C CYS A 83 -3.69 3.65 -9.43
N PHE A 84 -4.96 3.36 -9.72
CA PHE A 84 -5.64 3.86 -10.92
C PHE A 84 -6.22 5.26 -10.78
N TRP A 85 -6.57 5.68 -9.57
CA TRP A 85 -7.31 6.93 -9.37
C TRP A 85 -6.51 7.97 -8.57
N LEU A 86 -5.92 7.55 -7.45
CA LEU A 86 -5.26 8.46 -6.53
C LEU A 86 -3.92 8.94 -7.09
N THR A 87 -3.11 8.02 -7.63
CA THR A 87 -1.80 8.36 -8.21
C THR A 87 -1.88 9.35 -9.39
N PRO A 88 -2.73 9.13 -10.42
CA PRO A 88 -2.87 10.11 -11.51
C PRO A 88 -3.46 11.45 -11.05
N ARG A 89 -4.39 11.47 -10.07
CA ARG A 89 -4.89 12.73 -9.51
C ARG A 89 -3.85 13.49 -8.70
N ILE A 90 -3.04 12.81 -7.88
CA ILE A 90 -1.90 13.42 -7.16
C ILE A 90 -0.94 14.05 -8.16
N ASN A 91 -0.66 13.34 -9.26
CA ASN A 91 0.24 13.83 -10.29
C ASN A 91 -0.31 15.08 -10.97
N ARG A 92 -1.60 15.04 -11.36
CA ARG A 92 -2.28 16.17 -12.00
C ARG A 92 -2.37 17.39 -11.08
N ALA A 93 -2.71 17.21 -9.80
CA ALA A 93 -2.76 18.31 -8.82
C ALA A 93 -1.39 18.99 -8.63
N ARG A 94 -0.30 18.21 -8.71
CA ARG A 94 1.07 18.75 -8.64
C ARG A 94 1.48 19.48 -9.92
N ASP A 95 1.10 18.98 -11.09
CA ASP A 95 1.38 19.64 -12.37
C ASP A 95 0.58 20.94 -12.51
N ASP A 96 -0.66 20.98 -12.02
CA ASP A 96 -1.52 22.18 -11.97
C ASP A 96 -1.10 23.19 -10.86
N LYS A 97 0.03 22.96 -10.18
CA LYS A 97 0.54 23.75 -9.03
C LYS A 97 -0.48 23.94 -7.89
N GLN A 98 -1.47 23.06 -7.79
CA GLN A 98 -2.50 23.10 -6.74
C GLN A 98 -1.98 22.45 -5.46
N SER A 99 -1.15 23.19 -4.72
CA SER A 99 -0.47 22.72 -3.51
C SER A 99 -1.41 22.17 -2.43
N THR A 100 -2.59 22.75 -2.25
CA THR A 100 -3.61 22.30 -1.29
C THR A 100 -4.20 20.94 -1.68
N ALA A 101 -4.60 20.79 -2.94
CA ALA A 101 -5.16 19.52 -3.45
C ALA A 101 -4.11 18.42 -3.44
N PHE A 102 -2.87 18.73 -3.85
CA PHE A 102 -1.75 17.79 -3.79
C PHE A 102 -1.51 17.28 -2.36
N LYS A 103 -1.43 18.19 -1.38
CA LYS A 103 -1.24 17.82 0.03
C LYS A 103 -2.40 16.96 0.53
N ALA A 104 -3.64 17.35 0.27
CA ALA A 104 -4.82 16.59 0.70
C ALA A 104 -4.78 15.16 0.14
N LEU A 105 -4.59 14.98 -1.18
CA LEU A 105 -4.53 13.64 -1.77
C LEU A 105 -3.30 12.83 -1.33
N HIS A 106 -2.16 13.48 -1.14
CA HIS A 106 -0.96 12.81 -0.65
C HIS A 106 -1.17 12.27 0.77
N TRP A 107 -1.69 13.10 1.68
CA TRP A 107 -2.01 12.68 3.04
C TRP A 107 -3.09 11.60 3.08
N THR A 108 -4.11 11.68 2.21
CA THR A 108 -5.11 10.61 2.06
C THR A 108 -4.44 9.29 1.64
N SER A 109 -3.52 9.32 0.68
CA SER A 109 -2.80 8.12 0.24
C SER A 109 -1.96 7.51 1.36
N VAL A 110 -1.24 8.35 2.12
CA VAL A 110 -0.43 7.90 3.26
C VAL A 110 -1.32 7.32 4.34
N GLY A 111 -2.44 7.96 4.66
CA GLY A 111 -3.42 7.49 5.64
C GLY A 111 -4.04 6.15 5.25
N LEU A 112 -4.40 5.97 3.97
CA LEU A 112 -4.90 4.69 3.46
C LEU A 112 -3.84 3.59 3.56
N ASN A 113 -2.59 3.89 3.20
CA ASN A 113 -1.51 2.92 3.28
C ASN A 113 -1.21 2.51 4.73
N LEU A 114 -1.25 3.46 5.67
CA LEU A 114 -1.12 3.20 7.10
C LEU A 114 -2.29 2.36 7.65
N ALA A 115 -3.52 2.66 7.24
CA ALA A 115 -4.69 1.88 7.62
C ALA A 115 -4.59 0.42 7.11
N GLN A 116 -4.16 0.23 5.86
CA GLN A 116 -3.90 -1.10 5.28
C GLN A 116 -2.81 -1.85 6.07
N LEU A 117 -1.73 -1.17 6.45
CA LEU A 117 -0.68 -1.73 7.28
C LEU A 117 -1.22 -2.24 8.62
N LEU A 118 -2.03 -1.44 9.31
CA LEU A 118 -2.66 -1.81 10.57
C LEU A 118 -3.60 -3.01 10.41
N ILE A 119 -4.38 -3.05 9.32
CA ILE A 119 -5.26 -4.18 9.02
C ILE A 119 -4.44 -5.46 8.81
N PHE A 120 -3.34 -5.41 8.05
CA PHE A 120 -2.48 -6.57 7.85
C PHE A 120 -1.83 -7.06 9.15
N ILE A 121 -1.34 -6.14 9.98
CA ILE A 121 -0.78 -6.50 11.30
C ILE A 121 -1.86 -7.13 12.18
N ALA A 122 -3.08 -6.57 12.21
CA ALA A 122 -4.19 -7.12 12.96
C ALA A 122 -4.57 -8.52 12.45
N LEU A 123 -4.65 -8.73 11.14
CA LEU A 123 -4.93 -10.03 10.54
C LEU A 123 -3.88 -11.07 10.93
N LEU A 124 -2.59 -10.72 10.87
CA LEU A 124 -1.52 -11.61 11.30
C LEU A 124 -1.61 -11.95 12.79
N TYR A 125 -1.87 -10.94 13.64
CA TYR A 125 -2.03 -11.14 15.08
C TYR A 125 -3.18 -12.09 15.41
N PHE A 126 -4.35 -11.90 14.77
CA PHE A 126 -5.50 -12.79 14.94
C PHE A 126 -5.27 -14.19 14.37
N SER A 127 -4.52 -14.31 13.27
CA SER A 127 -4.19 -15.61 12.68
C SER A 127 -3.29 -16.42 13.61
N VAL A 128 -2.23 -15.80 14.16
CA VAL A 128 -1.31 -16.44 15.10
C VAL A 128 -1.99 -16.78 16.42
N SER A 129 -2.84 -15.89 16.96
CA SER A 129 -3.55 -16.13 18.23
C SER A 129 -4.58 -17.26 18.18
N LYS A 130 -5.00 -17.69 16.98
CA LYS A 130 -5.93 -18.80 16.79
C LYS A 130 -5.26 -20.15 16.53
N SER A 131 -3.93 -20.15 16.29
CA SER A 131 -3.13 -21.37 16.11
C SER A 131 -2.62 -21.91 17.43
#